data_AF-A0A496AU59-F1
#
_entry.id   AF-A0A496AU59-F1
#
_cell.length_a   1.000
_cell.length_b   1.000
_cell.length_c   1.000
_cell.angle_alpha   90.00
_cell.angle_beta   90.00
_cell.angle_gamma   90.00
#
_symmetry.space_group_name_H-M   'P 1'
#
loop_
_entity.id
_entity.type
_entity.pdbx_description
1 polymer ?
#
loop_
_entity_poly.entity_id
_entity_poly.type
_entity_poly.pdbx_seq_one_letter_code
_entity_poly.pdbx_strand_id
1 'polypeptide(L)'
;MINPNSPLSDEKPLIRRGRVDSVNLYEVKENELELLEKGPAGTVQLNFAIFLFSMAFTCIVALATANFKWKIMETIFAITTVVGILLGTYLVLIWWRTKASITRVVLAIRNRIDDNVSQVELQEGPNTQPKEPEDDETSHN
;
A
#
# COMPACT_ATOMS: atom_id res chain seq x y z
N MET A 1 -29.36 46.46 -5.40
CA MET A 1 -27.91 46.66 -5.61
C MET A 1 -27.21 46.28 -4.31
N ILE A 2 -26.46 45.18 -4.30
CA ILE A 2 -25.78 44.64 -3.11
C ILE A 2 -24.34 45.15 -3.16
N ASN A 3 -23.89 45.84 -2.12
CA ASN A 3 -22.54 46.40 -2.02
C ASN A 3 -21.53 45.29 -1.67
N PRO A 4 -20.56 44.97 -2.55
CA PRO A 4 -19.64 43.84 -2.36
C PRO A 4 -18.52 44.09 -1.34
N ASN A 5 -18.45 45.26 -0.70
CA ASN A 5 -17.38 45.64 0.23
C ASN A 5 -17.81 45.67 1.71
N SER A 6 -18.78 44.85 2.11
CA SER A 6 -19.04 44.68 3.55
C SER A 6 -17.92 43.83 4.15
N PRO A 7 -17.18 44.30 5.16
CA PRO A 7 -16.16 43.48 5.82
C PRO A 7 -16.88 42.30 6.47
N LEU A 8 -16.69 41.12 5.89
CA LEU A 8 -17.08 39.85 6.49
C LEU A 8 -16.55 39.87 7.92
N SER A 9 -17.47 39.76 8.86
CA SER A 9 -17.22 39.74 10.30
C SER A 9 -15.96 38.93 10.59
N ASP A 10 -15.13 39.45 11.48
CA ASP A 10 -13.91 38.85 12.06
C ASP A 10 -14.26 37.60 12.89
N GLU A 11 -15.00 36.68 12.27
CA GLU A 11 -15.39 35.40 12.82
C GLU A 11 -14.22 34.47 12.54
N LYS A 12 -13.20 34.59 13.39
CA LYS A 12 -12.10 33.62 13.46
C LYS A 12 -12.72 32.22 13.43
N PRO A 13 -12.33 31.36 12.48
CA PRO A 13 -12.90 30.03 12.38
C PRO A 13 -12.71 29.31 13.71
N LEU A 14 -13.79 28.75 14.24
CA LEU A 14 -13.79 28.06 15.53
C LEU A 14 -13.09 26.69 15.35
N ILE A 15 -11.76 26.67 15.47
CA ILE A 15 -10.96 25.46 15.31
C ILE A 15 -11.14 24.58 16.55
N ARG A 16 -12.01 23.56 16.45
CA ARG A 16 -12.12 22.50 17.46
C ARG A 16 -11.08 21.42 17.18
N ARG A 17 -10.05 21.33 18.02
CA ARG A 17 -9.07 20.23 18.01
C ARG A 17 -9.53 19.13 18.99
N GLY A 18 -9.93 17.99 18.45
CA GLY A 18 -10.14 16.78 19.25
C GLY A 18 -8.81 16.10 19.59
N ARG A 19 -8.71 15.51 20.80
CA ARG A 19 -7.58 14.64 21.17
C ARG A 19 -7.65 13.37 20.31
N VAL A 20 -6.54 12.98 19.69
CA VAL A 20 -6.42 11.73 18.94
C VAL A 20 -6.09 10.59 19.90
N ASP A 21 -6.70 9.42 19.66
CA ASP A 21 -6.67 8.25 20.55
C ASP A 21 -5.31 7.52 20.49
N SER A 22 -4.68 7.45 19.31
CA SER A 22 -3.33 6.91 19.13
C SER A 22 -2.69 7.37 17.82
N VAL A 23 -1.35 7.36 17.78
CA VAL A 23 -0.55 7.65 16.59
C VAL A 23 0.41 6.49 16.37
N ASN A 24 0.36 5.87 15.20
CA ASN A 24 1.27 4.80 14.82
C ASN A 24 2.44 5.39 14.02
N LEU A 25 3.65 5.28 14.57
CA LEU A 25 4.88 5.72 13.91
C LEU A 25 5.58 4.49 13.29
N TYR A 26 5.72 4.48 11.95
CA TYR A 26 6.46 3.44 11.24
C TYR A 26 7.85 3.95 10.87
N GLU A 27 8.88 3.40 11.50
CA GLU A 27 10.26 3.65 11.11
C GLU A 27 10.65 2.72 9.95
N VAL A 28 11.08 3.32 8.85
CA VAL A 28 11.48 2.61 7.63
C VAL A 28 12.99 2.78 7.45
N LYS A 29 13.70 1.68 7.22
CA LYS A 29 15.14 1.73 6.95
C LYS A 29 15.40 2.19 5.51
N GLU A 30 16.58 2.77 5.24
CA GLU A 30 16.95 3.27 3.91
C GLU A 30 16.80 2.21 2.80
N ASN A 31 17.17 0.96 3.08
CA ASN A 31 17.03 -0.16 2.13
C ASN A 31 15.58 -0.58 1.87
N GLU A 32 14.68 -0.39 2.85
CA GLU A 32 13.25 -0.62 2.70
C GLU A 32 12.62 0.53 1.91
N LEU A 33 13.06 1.76 2.18
CA LEU A 33 12.65 2.96 1.45
C LEU A 33 13.04 2.88 -0.03
N GLU A 34 14.28 2.50 -0.36
CA GLU A 34 14.72 2.31 -1.75
C GLU A 34 13.89 1.25 -2.49
N LEU A 35 13.47 0.19 -1.77
CA LEU A 35 12.62 -0.86 -2.35
C LEU A 35 11.18 -0.37 -2.60
N LEU A 36 10.68 0.54 -1.76
CA LEU A 36 9.37 1.18 -1.91
C LEU A 36 9.40 2.29 -2.97
N GLU A 37 10.50 3.04 -3.08
CA GLU A 37 10.70 4.14 -4.03
C GLU A 37 10.81 3.64 -5.47
N LYS A 38 11.33 2.42 -5.68
CA LYS A 38 11.24 1.72 -6.98
C LYS A 38 9.81 1.57 -7.49
N GLY A 39 8.81 1.82 -6.64
CA GLY A 39 7.42 1.99 -7.00
C GLY A 39 6.81 0.70 -7.54
N PRO A 40 5.56 0.74 -7.99
CA PRO A 40 4.90 -0.41 -8.57
C PRO A 40 5.40 -0.61 -10.01
N ALA A 41 6.68 -0.97 -10.19
CA ALA A 41 7.24 -1.42 -11.46
C ALA A 41 6.43 -2.59 -12.07
N GLY A 42 5.70 -3.31 -11.22
CA GLY A 42 4.74 -4.33 -11.62
C GLY A 42 3.51 -3.80 -12.39
N THR A 43 3.05 -2.57 -12.20
CA THR A 43 1.80 -2.10 -12.84
C THR A 43 1.92 -2.06 -14.36
N VAL A 44 3.07 -1.63 -14.89
CA VAL A 44 3.33 -1.62 -16.34
C VAL A 44 3.37 -3.04 -16.90
N GLN A 45 4.04 -3.96 -16.19
CA GLN A 45 4.15 -5.37 -16.58
C GLN A 45 2.79 -6.05 -16.62
N LEU A 46 1.94 -5.78 -15.61
CA LEU A 46 0.58 -6.32 -15.55
C LEU A 46 -0.30 -5.77 -16.68
N ASN A 47 -0.27 -4.46 -16.92
CA ASN A 47 -1.04 -3.84 -18.00
C ASN A 47 -0.65 -4.42 -19.36
N PHE A 48 0.64 -4.60 -19.60
CA PHE A 48 1.14 -5.19 -20.84
C PHE A 48 0.76 -6.67 -20.98
N ALA A 49 0.77 -7.42 -19.87
CA ALA A 49 0.30 -8.80 -19.86
C ALA A 49 -1.19 -8.90 -20.20
N ILE A 50 -2.04 -8.07 -19.59
CA ILE A 50 -3.49 -8.03 -19.87
C ILE A 50 -3.76 -7.66 -21.32
N PHE A 51 -3.00 -6.71 -21.86
CA PHE A 51 -3.05 -6.35 -23.28
C PHE A 51 -2.71 -7.54 -24.19
N LEU A 52 -1.60 -8.23 -23.92
CA LEU A 52 -1.17 -9.41 -24.69
C LEU A 52 -2.19 -10.56 -24.62
N PHE A 53 -2.78 -10.79 -23.44
CA PHE A 53 -3.83 -11.80 -23.27
C PHE A 53 -5.11 -11.41 -24.02
N SER A 54 -5.52 -10.14 -23.99
CA SER A 54 -6.68 -9.66 -24.75
C SER A 54 -6.47 -9.83 -26.25
N MET A 55 -5.27 -9.51 -26.73
CA MET A 55 -4.90 -9.71 -28.13
C MET A 55 -4.89 -11.20 -28.50
N ALA A 56 -4.27 -12.05 -27.68
CA ALA A 56 -4.24 -13.50 -27.90
C ALA A 56 -5.66 -14.10 -27.92
N PHE A 57 -6.53 -13.68 -27.00
CA PHE A 57 -7.91 -14.14 -26.96
C PHE A 57 -8.68 -13.74 -28.22
N THR A 58 -8.48 -12.51 -28.69
CA THR A 58 -9.05 -12.05 -29.96
C THR A 58 -8.57 -12.92 -31.13
N CYS A 59 -7.29 -13.26 -31.17
CA CYS A 59 -6.74 -14.16 -32.20
C CYS A 59 -7.29 -15.58 -32.09
N ILE A 60 -7.50 -16.11 -30.87
CA ILE A 60 -8.13 -17.43 -30.64
C ILE A 60 -9.56 -17.44 -31.15
N VAL A 61 -10.35 -16.42 -30.81
CA VAL A 61 -11.74 -16.29 -31.27
C VAL A 61 -11.78 -16.18 -32.80
N ALA A 62 -10.85 -15.43 -33.40
CA ALA A 62 -10.71 -15.35 -34.84
C ALA A 62 -10.36 -16.72 -35.46
N LEU A 63 -9.43 -17.48 -34.87
CA LEU A 63 -9.09 -18.84 -35.30
C LEU A 63 -10.25 -19.83 -35.19
N ALA A 64 -11.07 -19.71 -34.14
CA ALA A 64 -12.21 -20.59 -33.92
C ALA A 64 -13.41 -20.25 -34.83
N THR A 65 -13.57 -18.98 -35.23
CA THR A 65 -14.78 -18.50 -35.92
C THR A 65 -14.56 -18.25 -37.41
N ALA A 66 -13.36 -17.84 -37.82
CA ALA A 66 -13.09 -17.47 -39.21
C ALA A 66 -12.69 -18.68 -40.06
N ASN A 67 -13.34 -18.83 -41.21
CA ASN A 67 -12.90 -19.77 -42.25
C ASN A 67 -11.82 -19.08 -43.12
N PHE A 68 -10.55 -19.36 -42.85
CA PHE A 68 -9.45 -18.79 -43.63
C PHE A 68 -9.29 -19.52 -44.96
N LYS A 69 -9.47 -18.79 -46.08
CA LYS A 69 -9.12 -19.31 -47.42
C LYS A 69 -7.61 -19.43 -47.64
N TRP A 70 -6.81 -18.65 -46.92
CA TRP A 70 -5.37 -18.53 -47.11
C TRP A 70 -4.61 -19.05 -45.89
N LYS A 71 -3.80 -20.10 -46.08
CA LYS A 71 -2.98 -20.72 -45.01
C LYS A 71 -1.98 -19.76 -44.36
N ILE A 72 -1.58 -18.69 -45.06
CA ILE A 72 -0.70 -17.65 -44.53
C ILE A 72 -1.35 -16.93 -43.34
N MET A 73 -2.64 -16.60 -43.43
CA MET A 73 -3.33 -15.84 -42.39
C MET A 73 -3.53 -16.70 -41.14
N GLU A 74 -3.95 -17.95 -41.32
CA GLU A 74 -4.09 -18.92 -40.24
C GLU A 74 -2.78 -19.06 -39.44
N THR A 75 -1.65 -19.20 -40.14
CA THR A 75 -0.32 -19.29 -39.52
C THR A 75 0.03 -18.05 -38.70
N ILE A 76 -0.22 -16.84 -39.23
CA ILE A 76 0.08 -15.59 -38.51
C ILE A 76 -0.74 -15.49 -37.23
N PHE A 77 -2.06 -15.74 -37.30
CA PHE A 77 -2.93 -15.71 -36.12
C PHE A 77 -2.52 -16.77 -35.08
N ALA A 78 -2.09 -17.96 -35.53
CA ALA A 78 -1.60 -19.01 -34.63
C ALA A 78 -0.31 -18.59 -33.91
N ILE A 79 0.67 -18.03 -34.64
CA ILE A 79 1.93 -17.55 -34.05
C ILE A 79 1.67 -16.41 -33.06
N THR A 80 0.85 -15.42 -33.44
CA THR A 80 0.50 -14.30 -32.55
C THR A 80 -0.18 -14.79 -31.26
N THR A 81 -1.04 -15.80 -31.36
CA THR A 81 -1.68 -16.42 -30.19
C THR A 81 -0.66 -17.06 -29.27
N VAL A 82 0.25 -17.90 -29.81
CA VAL A 82 1.27 -18.59 -29.03
C VAL A 82 2.21 -17.60 -28.35
N VAL A 83 2.70 -16.61 -29.10
CA VAL A 83 3.60 -15.57 -28.55
C VAL A 83 2.88 -14.73 -27.50
N GLY A 84 1.63 -14.32 -27.74
CA GLY A 84 0.84 -13.54 -26.80
C GLY A 84 0.61 -14.28 -25.47
N ILE A 85 0.31 -15.58 -25.53
CA ILE A 85 0.15 -16.40 -24.32
C ILE A 85 1.48 -16.59 -23.59
N LEU A 86 2.55 -16.96 -24.30
CA LEU A 86 3.86 -17.22 -23.67
C LEU A 86 4.41 -15.95 -23.02
N LEU A 87 4.43 -14.84 -23.75
CA LEU A 87 4.94 -13.56 -23.27
C LEU A 87 4.01 -13.00 -22.18
N GLY A 88 2.70 -13.04 -22.37
CA GLY A 88 1.73 -12.61 -21.36
C GLY A 88 1.89 -13.38 -20.04
N THR A 89 2.03 -14.71 -20.10
CA THR A 89 2.25 -15.55 -18.91
C THR A 89 3.57 -15.21 -18.23
N TYR A 90 4.65 -15.02 -18.99
CA TYR A 90 5.95 -14.63 -18.45
C TYR A 90 5.88 -13.30 -17.67
N LEU A 91 5.21 -12.29 -18.22
CA LEU A 91 5.04 -11.00 -17.55
C LEU A 91 4.21 -11.13 -16.26
N VAL A 92 3.15 -11.95 -16.25
CA VAL A 92 2.35 -12.20 -15.03
C VAL A 92 3.19 -12.87 -13.94
N LEU A 93 4.05 -13.84 -14.30
CA LEU A 93 4.92 -14.51 -13.33
C LEU A 93 5.92 -13.55 -12.68
N ILE A 94 6.54 -12.68 -13.49
CA ILE A 94 7.44 -11.63 -12.99
C ILE A 94 6.70 -10.64 -12.10
N TRP A 95 5.49 -10.25 -12.51
CA TRP A 95 4.65 -9.34 -11.73
C TRP A 95 4.36 -9.92 -10.36
N TRP A 96 3.92 -11.19 -10.30
CA TRP A 96 3.60 -11.85 -9.04
C TRP A 96 4.81 -11.89 -8.10
N ARG A 97 5.98 -12.26 -8.63
CA ARG A 97 7.22 -12.30 -7.84
C ARG A 97 7.57 -10.92 -7.26
N THR A 98 7.42 -9.86 -8.06
CA THR A 98 7.70 -8.48 -7.66
C THR A 98 6.71 -8.01 -6.58
N LYS A 99 5.42 -8.30 -6.77
CA LYS A 99 4.34 -7.94 -5.83
C LYS A 99 4.51 -8.63 -4.48
N ALA A 100 4.97 -9.89 -4.47
CA ALA A 100 5.26 -10.64 -3.26
C ALA A 100 6.42 -10.03 -2.44
N SER A 101 7.47 -9.52 -3.10
CA SER A 101 8.60 -8.88 -2.44
C SER A 101 8.19 -7.62 -1.68
N ILE A 102 7.44 -6.72 -2.35
CA ILE A 102 6.96 -5.46 -1.74
C ILE A 102 6.02 -5.75 -0.57
N THR A 103 5.11 -6.72 -0.74
CA THR A 103 4.15 -7.10 0.31
C THR A 103 4.87 -7.60 1.57
N ARG A 104 5.98 -8.33 1.43
CA ARG A 104 6.78 -8.80 2.58
C ARG A 104 7.42 -7.64 3.34
N VAL A 105 7.95 -6.63 2.64
CA VAL A 105 8.56 -5.46 3.29
C VAL A 105 7.52 -4.64 4.05
N VAL A 106 6.36 -4.39 3.43
CA VAL A 106 5.26 -3.68 4.10
C VAL A 106 4.78 -4.44 5.33
N LEU A 107 4.65 -5.76 5.22
CA LEU A 107 4.23 -6.61 6.34
C LEU A 107 5.30 -6.64 7.46
N ALA A 108 6.58 -6.68 7.10
CA ALA A 108 7.68 -6.60 8.06
C ALA A 108 7.72 -5.27 8.81
N ILE A 109 7.42 -4.14 8.14
CA ILE A 109 7.31 -2.83 8.80
C ILE A 109 6.09 -2.81 9.73
N ARG A 110 4.96 -3.37 9.29
CA ARG A 110 3.71 -3.36 10.06
C ARG A 110 3.79 -4.21 11.34
N ASN A 111 4.36 -5.42 11.23
CA ASN A 111 4.47 -6.35 12.36
C ASN A 111 5.36 -5.82 13.49
N ARG A 112 6.29 -4.90 13.22
CA ARG A 112 7.09 -4.27 14.28
C ARG A 112 6.24 -3.52 15.29
N ILE A 113 5.09 -2.96 14.91
CA ILE A 113 4.21 -2.29 15.86
C ILE A 113 3.35 -3.30 16.62
N ASP A 114 2.77 -4.30 15.95
CA ASP A 114 1.92 -5.30 16.60
C ASP A 114 2.69 -6.09 17.69
N ASP A 115 3.98 -6.40 17.45
CA ASP A 115 4.85 -7.02 18.45
C ASP A 115 5.16 -6.07 19.64
N ASN A 116 5.26 -4.76 19.40
CA ASN A 116 5.51 -3.77 20.47
C ASN A 116 4.24 -3.47 21.29
N VAL A 117 3.06 -3.39 20.67
CA VAL A 117 1.77 -3.20 21.38
C VAL A 117 1.52 -4.36 22.35
N SER A 118 1.84 -5.59 21.93
CA SER A 118 1.73 -6.79 22.77
C SER A 118 2.63 -6.76 24.01
N GLN A 119 3.74 -5.99 24.00
CA GLN A 119 4.63 -5.86 25.16
C GLN A 119 4.23 -4.72 26.09
N VAL A 120 3.60 -3.66 25.59
CA VAL A 120 3.12 -2.54 26.41
C VAL A 120 1.91 -2.95 27.25
N GLU A 121 1.00 -3.77 26.70
CA GLU A 121 -0.20 -4.24 27.40
C GLU A 121 0.11 -5.22 28.55
N LEU A 122 1.29 -5.85 28.55
CA LEU A 122 1.74 -6.76 29.61
C LEU A 122 2.43 -6.05 30.79
N GLN A 123 2.68 -4.74 30.74
CA GLN A 123 3.33 -3.99 31.83
C GLN A 123 2.41 -3.04 32.63
N GLU A 124 1.17 -2.78 32.21
CA GLU A 124 0.22 -1.98 33.02
C GLU A 124 -0.55 -2.84 34.03
N GLY A 125 0.16 -3.40 35.01
CA GLY A 125 -0.41 -3.87 36.28
C GLY A 125 -0.28 -2.79 37.37
N PRO A 126 -1.26 -2.62 38.28
CA PRO A 126 -1.38 -1.42 39.11
C PRO A 126 -0.42 -1.45 40.30
N ASN A 127 0.78 -0.88 40.17
CA ASN A 127 1.62 -0.60 41.34
C ASN A 127 1.35 0.83 41.84
N THR A 128 0.21 1.00 42.51
CA THR A 128 -0.03 2.17 43.36
C THR A 128 0.56 1.87 44.72
N GLN A 129 1.84 2.17 44.94
CA GLN A 129 2.40 2.18 46.29
C GLN A 129 2.35 3.64 46.81
N PRO A 130 1.65 3.91 47.92
CA PRO A 130 1.56 5.24 48.51
C PRO A 130 2.94 5.73 48.94
N LYS A 131 3.28 6.99 48.62
CA LYS A 131 4.40 7.69 49.26
C LYS A 131 4.10 7.80 50.76
N GLU A 132 4.95 7.17 51.56
CA GLU A 132 5.00 7.39 53.00
C GLU A 132 5.48 8.83 53.26
N PRO A 133 4.83 9.60 54.15
CA PRO A 133 5.21 10.98 54.41
C PRO A 133 6.54 11.01 55.17
N GLU A 134 7.45 11.84 54.67
CA GLU A 134 8.70 12.22 55.29
C GLU A 134 8.36 13.13 56.47
N ASP A 135 8.33 12.57 57.69
CA ASP A 135 8.09 13.33 58.92
C ASP A 135 9.31 14.22 59.20
N ASP A 136 9.11 15.49 58.85
CA ASP A 136 9.95 16.65 59.09
C ASP A 136 9.82 17.07 60.58
N GLU A 137 10.61 16.46 61.47
CA GLU A 137 10.75 16.95 62.85
C GLU A 137 11.82 18.05 62.90
N THR A 138 11.39 19.28 62.63
CA THR A 138 12.08 20.49 63.06
C THR A 138 11.69 20.80 64.51
N SER A 139 12.66 20.87 65.45
CA SER A 139 12.80 21.99 66.40
C SER A 139 13.64 21.71 67.66
N HIS A 140 14.52 22.67 67.94
CA HIS A 140 14.87 23.21 69.26
C HIS A 140 15.53 22.28 70.31
N ASN A 141 16.86 22.35 70.45
CA ASN A 141 17.55 23.25 71.42
C ASN A 141 19.08 23.15 71.32
#